data_AF-A0A843C8C6-F1
#
_entry.id   AF-A0A843C8C6-F1
#
_cell.length_a   1.000
_cell.length_b   1.000
_cell.length_c   1.000
_cell.angle_alpha   90.00
_cell.angle_beta   90.00
_cell.angle_gamma   90.00
#
_symmetry.space_group_name_H-M   'P 1'
#
loop_
_entity.id
_entity.type
_entity.pdbx_description
1 polymer ?
#
loop_
_entity_poly.entity_id
_entity_poly.type
_entity_poly.pdbx_seq_one_letter_code
_entity_poly.pdbx_strand_id
1 'polypeptide(L)'
;MNNYFQGAYKGKRILITGHTGFKGSWLSLWLKEIGADIIGYALEPPTKPNLFEALSLGEKITHIIGDVRNEEHLLSVFEKYKP
;
A
#
# COMPACT_ATOMS: atom_id res chain seq x y z
N MET A 1 -11.43 9.40 16.14
CA MET A 1 -10.84 9.22 14.78
C MET A 1 -11.83 8.74 13.71
N ASN A 2 -13.06 8.32 14.05
CA ASN A 2 -14.01 7.71 13.10
C ASN A 2 -14.68 8.66 12.08
N ASN A 3 -14.19 9.88 11.87
CA ASN A 3 -14.87 10.86 10.99
C ASN A 3 -13.93 11.71 10.10
N TYR A 4 -12.67 11.28 9.91
CA TYR A 4 -11.81 11.92 8.92
C TYR A 4 -12.37 11.72 7.51
N PHE A 5 -12.36 12.79 6.71
CA PHE A 5 -12.90 12.78 5.34
C PHE A 5 -14.33 12.18 5.27
N GLN A 6 -15.15 12.37 6.31
CA GLN A 6 -16.50 11.82 6.40
C GLN A 6 -16.55 10.28 6.20
N GLY A 7 -15.46 9.58 6.55
CA GLY A 7 -15.35 8.13 6.40
C GLY A 7 -15.15 7.65 4.96
N ALA A 8 -14.81 8.53 4.01
CA ALA A 8 -14.67 8.20 2.58
C ALA A 8 -13.74 7.01 2.29
N TYR A 9 -12.72 6.81 3.13
CA TYR A 9 -11.71 5.76 2.99
C TYR A 9 -11.95 4.53 3.87
N LYS A 10 -12.91 4.59 4.81
CA LYS A 10 -13.15 3.49 5.74
C LYS A 10 -13.69 2.27 5.00
N GLY A 11 -13.02 1.13 5.16
CA GLY A 11 -13.33 -0.13 4.47
C GLY A 11 -13.11 -0.09 2.96
N LYS A 12 -12.51 0.99 2.42
CA LYS A 12 -12.12 1.02 1.02
C LYS A 12 -10.89 0.16 0.84
N ARG A 13 -10.92 -0.67 -0.19
CA ARG A 13 -9.75 -1.35 -0.69
C ARG A 13 -8.99 -0.38 -1.59
N ILE A 14 -7.68 -0.24 -1.37
CA ILE A 14 -6.87 0.74 -2.11
C ILE A 14 -5.55 0.09 -2.48
N LEU A 15 -5.25 0.05 -3.79
CA LEU A 15 -3.96 -0.36 -4.31
C LEU A 15 -3.03 0.87 -4.42
N ILE A 16 -1.83 0.76 -3.85
CA ILE A 16 -0.79 1.79 -3.89
C ILE A 16 0.44 1.20 -4.56
N THR A 17 0.77 1.70 -5.75
CA THR A 17 2.05 1.37 -6.38
C THR A 17 3.19 2.17 -5.75
N GLY A 18 4.33 1.54 -5.49
CA GLY A 18 5.50 2.21 -4.91
C GLY A 18 5.42 2.44 -3.40
N HIS A 19 4.66 1.61 -2.67
CA HIS A 19 4.46 1.72 -1.21
C HIS A 19 5.75 1.51 -0.38
N THR A 20 6.79 0.88 -0.95
CA THR A 20 8.11 0.70 -0.31
C THR A 20 8.99 1.96 -0.33
N GLY A 21 8.62 2.97 -1.12
CA GLY A 21 9.29 4.27 -1.16
C GLY A 21 8.82 5.22 -0.05
N PHE A 22 9.53 6.34 0.14
CA PHE A 22 9.25 7.29 1.23
C PHE A 22 7.79 7.80 1.26
N LYS A 23 7.30 8.35 0.13
CA LYS A 23 5.93 8.87 0.03
C LYS A 23 4.89 7.75 0.12
N GLY A 24 5.17 6.63 -0.54
CA GLY A 24 4.30 5.46 -0.55
C GLY A 24 4.09 4.91 0.86
N SER A 25 5.16 4.77 1.64
CA SER A 25 5.08 4.26 3.01
C SER A 25 4.25 5.16 3.93
N TRP A 26 4.44 6.48 3.85
CA TRP A 26 3.61 7.43 4.61
C TRP A 26 2.13 7.38 4.19
N LEU A 27 1.86 7.38 2.89
CA LEU A 27 0.49 7.33 2.37
C LEU A 27 -0.21 6.03 2.77
N SER A 28 0.47 4.89 2.65
CA SER A 28 -0.05 3.58 3.05
C SER A 28 -0.35 3.53 4.54
N LEU A 29 0.56 3.99 5.39
CA LEU A 29 0.31 4.05 6.84
C LEU A 29 -0.88 4.96 7.15
N TRP A 30 -0.90 6.18 6.58
CA TRP A 30 -1.97 7.13 6.86
C TRP A 30 -3.35 6.61 6.46
N LEU A 31 -3.49 6.06 5.24
CA LEU A 31 -4.76 5.50 4.77
C LEU A 31 -5.17 4.27 5.60
N LYS A 32 -4.21 3.44 6.02
CA LYS A 32 -4.46 2.31 6.92
C LYS A 32 -5.01 2.77 8.27
N GLU A 33 -4.41 3.79 8.88
CA GLU A 33 -4.83 4.34 10.18
C GLU A 33 -6.23 4.98 10.14
N ILE A 34 -6.65 5.52 8.99
CA ILE A 34 -8.03 6.03 8.81
C ILE A 34 -9.03 4.94 8.38
N GLY A 35 -8.60 3.68 8.35
CA GLY A 35 -9.48 2.51 8.20
C GLY A 35 -9.61 1.95 6.79
N ALA A 36 -8.71 2.28 5.86
CA ALA A 36 -8.65 1.64 4.55
C ALA A 36 -7.91 0.28 4.59
N ASP A 37 -8.25 -0.60 3.66
CA ASP A 37 -7.56 -1.87 3.41
C ASP A 37 -6.56 -1.69 2.28
N ILE A 38 -5.27 -1.64 2.64
CA ILE A 38 -4.19 -1.29 1.71
C ILE A 38 -3.56 -2.53 1.08
N ILE A 39 -3.40 -2.48 -0.24
CA ILE A 39 -2.58 -3.38 -1.05
C ILE A 39 -1.42 -2.58 -1.62
N GLY A 40 -0.21 -2.86 -1.15
CA GLY A 40 1.02 -2.31 -1.68
C GLY A 40 1.57 -3.17 -2.81
N TYR A 41 1.93 -2.55 -3.94
CA TYR A 41 2.60 -3.19 -5.06
C TYR A 41 3.85 -2.38 -5.46
N ALA A 42 5.05 -2.92 -5.24
CA ALA A 42 6.27 -2.16 -5.55
C ALA A 42 7.47 -3.09 -5.74
N LEU A 43 8.57 -2.53 -6.25
CA LEU A 43 9.88 -3.16 -6.09
C LEU A 43 10.30 -3.15 -4.61
N GLU A 44 11.40 -3.85 -4.31
CA GLU A 44 12.06 -3.77 -3.00
C GLU A 44 12.36 -2.30 -2.60
N PRO A 45 12.41 -1.97 -1.30
CA PRO A 45 12.76 -0.64 -0.85
C PRO A 45 14.08 -0.14 -1.47
N PRO A 46 14.14 1.10 -1.99
CA PRO A 46 15.26 1.56 -2.80
C PRO A 46 16.53 1.93 -2.00
N THR A 47 16.47 1.96 -0.67
CA THR A 47 17.56 2.45 0.20
C THR A 47 17.70 1.66 1.50
N LYS A 48 18.85 1.80 2.17
CA LYS A 48 19.05 1.40 3.58
C LYS A 48 19.70 2.55 4.36
N PRO A 49 19.11 3.01 5.48
CA PRO A 49 17.78 2.63 5.98
C PRO A 49 16.66 3.08 5.02
N ASN A 50 15.45 2.56 5.23
CA ASN A 50 14.24 3.01 4.54
C ASN A 50 13.05 3.11 5.51
N LEU A 51 12.06 3.92 5.14
CA LEU A 51 10.89 4.16 5.97
C LEU A 51 9.95 2.94 6.04
N PHE A 52 9.87 2.15 4.97
CA PHE A 52 9.04 0.96 4.88
C PHE A 52 9.36 -0.04 6.01
N GLU A 53 10.66 -0.35 6.18
CA GLU A 53 11.17 -1.21 7.26
C GLU A 53 11.02 -0.55 8.63
N ALA A 54 11.36 0.74 8.76
CA ALA A 54 11.27 1.45 10.04
C ALA A 54 9.84 1.49 10.61
N LEU A 55 8.82 1.43 9.75
CA LEU A 55 7.41 1.39 10.14
C LEU A 55 6.87 -0.04 10.35
N SER A 56 7.67 -1.07 10.08
CA SER A 56 7.23 -2.47 9.91
C SER A 56 6.00 -2.56 8.99
N LEU A 57 5.99 -1.77 7.91
CA LEU A 57 4.78 -1.57 7.11
C LEU A 57 4.34 -2.86 6.40
N GLY A 58 5.29 -3.72 6.03
CA GLY A 58 5.00 -5.04 5.43
C GLY A 58 4.15 -5.96 6.29
N GLU A 59 4.12 -5.75 7.61
CA GLU A 59 3.29 -6.51 8.56
C GLU A 59 1.88 -5.93 8.74
N LYS A 60 1.65 -4.69 8.27
CA LYS A 60 0.41 -3.92 8.53
C LYS A 60 -0.53 -3.87 7.33
N ILE A 61 -0.02 -4.17 6.13
CA ILE A 61 -0.77 -4.10 4.87
C ILE A 61 -0.54 -5.36 4.06
N THR A 62 -1.34 -5.57 3.01
CA THR A 62 -0.98 -6.57 2.01
C THR A 62 0.24 -6.05 1.24
N HIS A 63 1.37 -6.74 1.34
CA HIS A 63 2.62 -6.36 0.67
C HIS A 63 2.93 -7.30 -0.49
N ILE A 64 3.04 -6.75 -1.70
CA ILE A 64 3.40 -7.48 -2.91
C ILE A 64 4.64 -6.84 -3.52
N ILE A 65 5.63 -7.67 -3.83
CA ILE A 65 6.79 -7.28 -4.63
C ILE A 65 6.47 -7.51 -6.10
N GLY A 66 6.58 -6.47 -6.92
CA GLY A 66 6.28 -6.53 -8.33
C GLY A 66 6.66 -5.27 -9.09
N ASP A 67 6.90 -5.44 -10.39
CA ASP A 67 7.21 -4.36 -11.31
C ASP A 67 5.94 -3.93 -12.04
N VAL A 68 5.59 -2.64 -11.99
CA VAL A 68 4.40 -2.10 -12.65
C VAL A 68 4.43 -2.27 -14.17
N ARG A 69 5.60 -2.54 -14.75
CA ARG A 69 5.78 -2.85 -16.17
C ARG A 69 5.41 -4.29 -16.52
N ASN A 70 5.22 -5.16 -15.53
CA ASN A 70 4.71 -6.52 -15.74
C ASN A 70 3.16 -6.49 -15.70
N GLU A 71 2.57 -6.33 -16.88
CA GLU A 71 1.12 -6.27 -17.08
C GLU A 71 0.39 -7.48 -16.49
N GLU A 72 0.85 -8.70 -16.81
CA GLU A 72 0.20 -9.93 -16.37
C GLU A 72 0.13 -10.02 -14.84
N HIS A 73 1.26 -9.77 -14.16
CA HIS A 73 1.30 -9.81 -12.71
C HIS A 73 0.44 -8.70 -12.10
N LEU A 74 0.52 -7.47 -12.63
CA LEU A 74 -0.28 -6.35 -12.15
C LEU A 74 -1.78 -6.65 -12.29
N LEU A 75 -2.23 -7.14 -13.45
CA LEU A 75 -3.61 -7.53 -13.68
C LEU A 75 -4.06 -8.66 -12.73
N SER A 76 -3.19 -9.64 -12.45
CA SER A 76 -3.52 -10.70 -11.48
C SER A 76 -3.78 -10.15 -10.07
N VAL A 77 -3.11 -9.06 -9.68
CA VAL A 77 -3.33 -8.37 -8.40
C VAL A 77 -4.65 -7.61 -8.42
N PHE A 78 -4.98 -6.93 -9.53
CA PHE A 78 -6.29 -6.30 -9.70
C PHE A 78 -7.43 -7.31 -9.65
N GLU A 79 -7.31 -8.47 -10.29
CA GLU A 79 -8.35 -9.52 -10.26
C GLU A 79 -8.51 -10.14 -8.88
N LYS A 80 -7.39 -10.43 -8.19
CA LYS A 80 -7.40 -11.02 -6.86
C LYS A 80 -7.98 -10.07 -5.82
N TYR A 81 -7.51 -8.84 -5.82
CA TYR A 81 -7.85 -7.89 -4.77
C TYR A 81 -9.03 -7.01 -5.14
N LYS A 82 -9.35 -6.73 -6.40
CA LYS A 82 -10.45 -5.83 -6.79
C LYS A 82 -10.42 -4.51 -6.01
N PRO A 83 -9.29 -3.78 -6.04
CA PRO A 83 -9.14 -2.49 -5.37
C PRO A 83 -10.02 -1.41 -6.00
#